data_AF-A0A5H2N8A5-F1
#
_entry.id   AF-A0A5H2N8A5-F1
#
_cell.length_a   1.000
_cell.length_b   1.000
_cell.length_c   1.000
_cell.angle_alpha   90.00
_cell.angle_beta   90.00
_cell.angle_gamma   90.00
#
_symmetry.space_group_name_H-M   'P 1'
#
loop_
_entity.id
_entity.type
_entity.pdbx_description
1 polymer ?
#
loop_
_entity_poly.entity_id
_entity_poly.type
_entity_poly.pdbx_seq_one_letter_code
_entity_poly.pdbx_strand_id
1 'polypeptide(L)'
;VDVENFLKRIPQANMQGKCFVACILKRNAIIKGNKISSEQLLEANRAVYGEDSEVMSRLKTAIAECTKVVDSIFEVCEYASVFNDCMHIKMEHILDQVMMERRLEAIGKITTDPEQWGDTEDEILKLVKDEL
;
A
#
# COMPACT_ATOMS: atom_id res chain seq x y z
N VAL A 1 15.13 12.95 16.81
CA VAL A 1 14.37 13.30 15.59
C VAL A 1 14.17 12.07 14.71
N ASP A 2 15.21 11.32 14.35
CA ASP A 2 15.07 10.15 13.45
C ASP A 2 14.01 9.13 13.88
N VAL A 3 13.98 8.75 15.18
CA VAL A 3 12.95 7.87 15.75
C VAL A 3 11.55 8.46 15.61
N GLU A 4 11.39 9.73 15.94
CA GLU A 4 10.10 10.43 15.87
C GLU A 4 9.62 10.52 14.41
N ASN A 5 10.52 10.87 13.49
CA ASN A 5 10.22 10.89 12.06
C ASN A 5 9.84 9.51 11.55
N PHE A 6 10.53 8.46 11.99
CA PHE A 6 10.19 7.09 11.63
C PHE A 6 8.79 6.70 12.10
N LEU A 7 8.46 6.99 13.36
CA LEU A 7 7.13 6.71 13.94
C LEU A 7 6.02 7.51 13.26
N LYS A 8 6.29 8.77 12.90
CA LYS A 8 5.36 9.65 12.17
C LYS A 8 5.37 9.41 10.66
N ARG A 9 6.16 8.45 10.17
CA ARG A 9 6.33 8.13 8.74
C ARG A 9 6.79 9.31 7.89
N ILE A 10 7.57 10.22 8.50
CA ILE A 10 8.21 11.35 7.82
C ILE A 10 9.53 10.86 7.19
N PRO A 11 9.77 11.15 5.90
CA PRO A 11 11.03 10.80 5.23
C PRO A 11 12.28 11.29 5.99
N GLN A 12 13.34 10.49 5.96
CA GLN A 12 14.58 10.81 6.67
C GLN A 12 15.48 11.73 5.84
N ALA A 13 15.73 12.93 6.36
CA ALA A 13 16.46 13.97 5.63
C ALA A 13 17.99 13.73 5.57
N ASN A 14 18.57 13.06 6.57
CA ASN A 14 20.01 12.87 6.69
C ASN A 14 20.40 11.38 6.62
N MET A 15 21.67 11.12 6.35
CA MET A 15 22.19 9.75 6.18
C MET A 15 22.04 8.89 7.44
N GLN A 16 22.20 9.47 8.63
CA GLN A 16 22.00 8.76 9.89
C GLN A 16 20.57 8.21 10.00
N GLY A 17 19.57 9.03 9.71
CA GLY A 17 18.16 8.64 9.73
C GLY A 17 17.84 7.57 8.67
N LYS A 18 18.40 7.69 7.46
CA LYS A 18 18.27 6.66 6.43
C LYS A 18 18.86 5.31 6.88
N CYS A 19 20.04 5.34 7.52
CA CYS A 19 20.64 4.13 8.09
C CYS A 19 19.86 3.58 9.29
N PHE A 20 19.19 4.44 10.06
CA PHE A 20 18.27 4.00 11.10
C PHE A 20 17.10 3.20 10.50
N VAL A 21 16.49 3.65 9.40
CA VAL A 21 15.48 2.87 8.67
C VAL A 21 16.03 1.52 8.24
N ALA A 22 17.22 1.49 7.62
CA ALA A 22 17.87 0.24 7.23
C ALA A 22 18.09 -0.71 8.42
N CYS A 23 18.49 -0.18 9.58
CA CYS A 23 18.66 -0.95 10.81
C CYS A 23 17.35 -1.60 11.25
N ILE A 24 16.24 -0.85 11.26
CA ILE A 24 14.92 -1.37 11.63
C ILE A 24 14.46 -2.45 10.64
N LEU A 25 14.58 -2.21 9.33
CA LEU A 25 14.18 -3.19 8.31
C LEU A 25 15.03 -4.47 8.36
N LYS A 26 16.34 -4.36 8.63
CA LYS A 26 17.22 -5.52 8.85
C LYS A 26 16.86 -6.29 10.12
N ARG A 27 16.59 -5.59 11.23
CA ARG A 27 16.19 -6.21 12.50
C ARG A 27 14.91 -7.04 12.39
N ASN A 28 13.98 -6.59 11.56
CA ASN A 28 12.73 -7.30 11.28
C ASN A 28 12.83 -8.26 10.08
N ALA A 29 14.05 -8.55 9.61
CA ALA A 29 14.31 -9.48 8.52
C ALA A 29 13.64 -9.13 7.18
N ILE A 30 13.16 -7.88 7.04
CA ILE A 30 12.60 -7.31 5.80
C ILE A 30 13.72 -7.07 4.79
N ILE A 31 14.93 -6.69 5.25
CA ILE A 31 16.14 -6.67 4.42
C ILE A 31 17.03 -7.86 4.79
N LYS A 32 17.29 -8.74 3.82
CA LYS A 32 18.24 -9.86 3.93
C LYS A 32 19.20 -9.82 2.75
N GLY A 33 20.51 -9.99 3.00
CA GLY A 33 21.52 -9.92 1.93
C GLY A 33 21.50 -8.60 1.15
N ASN A 34 21.18 -7.49 1.82
CA ASN A 34 20.98 -6.16 1.24
C ASN A 34 19.86 -6.07 0.18
N LYS A 35 18.89 -7.00 0.20
CA LYS A 35 17.69 -6.94 -0.65
C LYS A 35 16.42 -7.09 0.19
N ILE A 36 15.32 -6.54 -0.31
CA ILE A 36 14.00 -6.74 0.28
C ILE A 36 13.59 -8.20 0.20
N SER A 37 13.10 -8.74 1.33
CA SER A 37 12.43 -10.02 1.44
C SER A 37 10.91 -9.78 1.38
N SER A 38 10.33 -9.95 0.20
CA SER A 38 8.88 -9.77 -0.01
C SER A 38 8.05 -10.67 0.89
N GLU A 39 8.52 -11.89 1.14
CA GLU A 39 7.88 -12.85 2.05
C GLU A 39 7.78 -12.29 3.48
N GLN A 40 8.90 -11.84 4.05
CA GLN A 40 8.94 -11.31 5.42
C GLN A 40 8.17 -9.99 5.53
N LEU A 41 8.20 -9.17 4.47
CA LEU A 41 7.42 -7.94 4.42
C LEU A 41 5.92 -8.23 4.39
N LEU A 42 5.47 -9.21 3.59
CA LEU A 42 4.06 -9.62 3.57
C LEU A 42 3.63 -10.18 4.92
N GLU A 43 4.46 -11.00 5.55
CA GLU A 43 4.18 -11.56 6.88
C GLU A 43 4.07 -10.45 7.95
N ALA A 44 4.98 -9.48 7.94
CA ALA A 44 4.92 -8.34 8.84
C ALA A 44 3.64 -7.50 8.64
N ASN A 45 3.18 -7.33 7.40
CA ASN A 45 1.94 -6.60 7.11
C ASN A 45 0.69 -7.42 7.47
N ARG A 46 0.71 -8.74 7.28
CA ARG A 46 -0.36 -9.65 7.70
C ARG A 46 -0.62 -9.57 9.20
N ALA A 47 0.41 -9.39 10.02
CA ALA A 47 0.25 -9.17 11.46
C ALA A 47 -0.53 -7.88 11.81
N VAL A 48 -0.59 -6.91 10.90
CA VAL A 48 -1.28 -5.62 11.08
C VAL A 48 -2.66 -5.62 10.43
N TYR A 49 -2.76 -6.12 9.19
CA TYR A 49 -3.97 -6.05 8.36
C TYR A 49 -4.77 -7.35 8.31
N GLY A 50 -4.27 -8.42 8.95
CA GLY A 50 -4.87 -9.75 8.89
C GLY A 50 -4.74 -10.40 7.51
N GLU A 51 -5.65 -11.32 7.20
CA GLU A 51 -5.74 -12.02 5.91
C GLU A 51 -6.70 -11.32 4.93
N ASP A 52 -6.82 -10.00 5.03
CA ASP A 52 -7.65 -9.22 4.10
C ASP A 52 -7.14 -9.40 2.67
N SER A 53 -7.85 -10.20 1.88
CA SER A 53 -7.36 -10.72 0.60
C SER A 53 -7.13 -9.60 -0.42
N GLU A 54 -7.95 -8.56 -0.38
CA GLU A 54 -7.85 -7.40 -1.27
C GLU A 54 -6.64 -6.54 -0.91
N VAL A 55 -6.48 -6.20 0.38
CA VAL A 55 -5.32 -5.46 0.87
C VAL A 55 -4.04 -6.22 0.57
N MET A 56 -4.00 -7.53 0.86
CA MET A 56 -2.82 -8.36 0.63
C MET A 56 -2.48 -8.54 -0.85
N SER A 57 -3.48 -8.58 -1.73
CA SER A 57 -3.27 -8.61 -3.19
C SER A 57 -2.63 -7.32 -3.69
N ARG A 58 -3.20 -6.16 -3.31
CA ARG A 58 -2.67 -4.84 -3.70
C ARG A 58 -1.29 -4.58 -3.09
N LEU A 59 -1.05 -5.06 -1.88
CA LEU A 59 0.24 -4.96 -1.21
C LEU A 59 1.34 -5.71 -1.99
N LYS A 60 1.06 -6.91 -2.53
CA LYS A 60 2.03 -7.64 -3.37
C LYS A 60 2.46 -6.81 -4.59
N THR A 61 1.50 -6.15 -5.25
CA THR A 61 1.77 -5.26 -6.38
C THR A 61 2.62 -4.07 -5.95
N ALA A 62 2.28 -3.42 -4.84
CA ALA A 62 3.06 -2.31 -4.29
C ALA A 62 4.51 -2.71 -3.96
N ILE A 63 4.72 -3.88 -3.35
CA ILE A 63 6.07 -4.39 -3.05
C ILE A 63 6.87 -4.56 -4.34
N ALA A 64 6.28 -5.15 -5.39
CA ALA A 64 6.95 -5.34 -6.67
C ALA A 64 7.32 -4.00 -7.33
N GLU A 65 6.43 -3.01 -7.29
CA GLU A 65 6.68 -1.66 -7.81
C GLU A 65 7.77 -0.94 -7.03
N CYS A 66 7.68 -0.90 -5.69
CA CYS A 66 8.67 -0.24 -4.86
C CYS A 66 10.04 -0.93 -4.91
N THR A 67 10.09 -2.24 -5.11
CA THR A 67 11.37 -2.95 -5.33
C THR A 67 12.04 -2.49 -6.62
N LYS A 68 11.27 -2.25 -7.70
CA LYS A 68 11.82 -1.72 -8.96
C LYS A 68 12.38 -0.30 -8.80
N VAL A 69 11.74 0.54 -7.98
CA VAL A 69 12.21 1.91 -7.71
C VAL A 69 13.62 1.92 -7.11
N VAL A 70 13.97 0.91 -6.31
CA VAL A 70 15.25 0.86 -5.60
C VAL A 70 16.29 -0.08 -6.23
N ASP A 71 16.00 -0.69 -7.38
CA ASP A 71 16.85 -1.73 -7.98
C ASP A 71 18.26 -1.23 -8.38
N SER A 72 18.38 0.07 -8.69
CA SER A 72 19.64 0.73 -9.04
C SER A 72 20.40 1.33 -7.85
N ILE A 73 19.86 1.23 -6.64
CA ILE A 73 20.44 1.85 -5.44
C ILE A 73 21.35 0.85 -4.72
N PHE A 74 22.66 1.13 -4.71
CA PHE A 74 23.67 0.25 -4.10
C PHE A 74 23.91 0.52 -2.61
N GLU A 75 23.75 1.78 -2.19
CA GLU A 75 23.95 2.17 -0.79
C GLU A 75 22.73 1.72 0.01
N VAL A 76 22.96 0.89 1.03
CA VAL A 76 21.89 0.17 1.74
C VAL A 76 20.99 1.09 2.57
N CYS A 77 21.51 2.19 3.08
CA CYS A 77 20.72 3.16 3.84
C CYS A 77 19.76 3.94 2.92
N GLU A 78 20.24 4.39 1.76
CA GLU A 78 19.43 5.02 0.73
C GLU A 78 18.39 4.03 0.17
N TYR A 79 18.83 2.80 -0.14
CA TYR A 79 17.96 1.72 -0.62
C TYR A 79 16.79 1.49 0.34
N ALA A 80 17.09 1.36 1.64
CA ALA A 80 16.09 1.14 2.67
C ALA A 80 15.14 2.33 2.84
N SER A 81 15.67 3.55 2.85
CA SER A 81 14.86 4.76 3.02
C SER A 81 13.91 4.96 1.85
N VAL A 82 14.41 4.90 0.62
CA VAL A 82 13.59 5.10 -0.59
C VAL A 82 12.52 4.00 -0.70
N PHE A 83 12.88 2.75 -0.39
CA PHE A 83 11.90 1.67 -0.37
C PHE A 83 10.81 1.90 0.68
N ASN A 84 11.20 2.28 1.89
CA ASN A 84 10.26 2.54 2.99
C ASN A 84 9.29 3.69 2.65
N ASP A 85 9.80 4.77 2.06
CA ASP A 85 8.99 5.92 1.65
C ASP A 85 8.02 5.55 0.52
N CYS A 86 8.49 4.79 -0.48
CA CYS A 86 7.63 4.27 -1.55
C CYS A 86 6.49 3.39 -0.99
N MET A 87 6.82 2.47 -0.09
CA MET A 87 5.84 1.57 0.52
C MET A 87 4.83 2.35 1.38
N HIS A 88 5.27 3.39 2.09
CA HIS A 88 4.36 4.23 2.87
C HIS A 88 3.30 4.88 1.98
N ILE A 89 3.73 5.51 0.88
CA ILE A 89 2.82 6.16 -0.07
C ILE A 89 1.86 5.11 -0.66
N LYS A 90 2.38 3.98 -1.13
CA LYS A 90 1.53 2.92 -1.71
C LYS A 90 0.52 2.37 -0.72
N MET A 91 0.91 2.15 0.53
CA MET A 91 0.01 1.62 1.55
C MET A 91 -1.11 2.61 1.89
N GLU A 92 -0.81 3.90 1.99
CA GLU A 92 -1.82 4.94 2.19
C GLU A 92 -2.88 4.90 1.07
N HIS A 93 -2.43 4.85 -0.19
CA HIS A 93 -3.33 4.76 -1.34
C HIS A 93 -4.16 3.46 -1.34
N ILE A 94 -3.55 2.32 -0.98
CA ILE A 94 -4.26 1.04 -0.90
C ILE A 94 -5.40 1.13 0.13
N LEU A 95 -5.12 1.65 1.32
CA LEU A 95 -6.11 1.73 2.39
C LEU A 95 -7.24 2.69 2.02
N ASP A 96 -6.92 3.84 1.41
CA ASP A 96 -7.93 4.80 0.96
C ASP A 96 -8.84 4.21 -0.11
N GLN A 97 -8.27 3.52 -1.10
CA GLN A 97 -9.06 2.87 -2.15
C GLN A 97 -9.96 1.77 -1.59
N VAL A 98 -9.40 0.87 -0.77
CA VAL A 98 -10.16 -0.24 -0.17
C VAL A 98 -11.28 0.28 0.74
N MET A 99 -11.02 1.31 1.54
CA MET A 99 -12.07 1.94 2.35
C MET A 99 -13.17 2.57 1.50
N MET A 100 -12.80 3.25 0.41
CA MET A 100 -13.75 3.86 -0.51
C MET A 100 -14.61 2.80 -1.21
N GLU A 101 -14.01 1.75 -1.77
CA GLU A 101 -14.69 0.67 -2.48
C GLU A 101 -15.68 -0.04 -1.55
N ARG A 102 -15.26 -0.42 -0.35
CA ARG A 102 -16.16 -1.02 0.66
C ARG A 102 -17.29 -0.10 1.06
N ARG A 103 -17.05 1.21 1.13
CA ARG A 103 -18.10 2.19 1.40
C ARG A 103 -19.10 2.27 0.24
N LEU A 104 -18.63 2.17 -1.01
CA LEU A 104 -19.49 2.16 -2.21
C LEU A 104 -20.33 0.88 -2.29
N GLU A 105 -19.74 -0.27 -1.94
CA GLU A 105 -20.45 -1.55 -1.81
C GLU A 105 -21.54 -1.47 -0.72
N ALA A 106 -21.21 -0.92 0.45
CA ALA A 106 -22.15 -0.78 1.56
C ALA A 106 -23.35 0.15 1.26
N ILE A 107 -23.19 1.12 0.36
CA ILE A 107 -24.28 2.00 -0.10
C ILE A 107 -24.98 1.46 -1.37
N GLY A 108 -24.65 0.25 -1.82
CA GLY A 108 -25.28 -0.42 -2.96
C GLY A 108 -24.97 0.20 -4.32
N LYS A 109 -23.91 1.01 -4.44
CA LYS A 109 -23.56 1.70 -5.70
C LYS A 109 -22.57 0.94 -6.58
N ILE A 110 -21.90 -0.07 -6.05
CA ILE A 110 -21.02 -0.98 -6.80
C ILE A 110 -21.22 -2.38 -6.21
N THR A 111 -21.52 -3.36 -7.05
CA THR A 111 -21.50 -4.79 -6.72
C THR A 111 -20.41 -5.45 -7.56
N THR A 112 -19.58 -6.28 -6.93
CA THR A 112 -18.58 -7.14 -7.60
C THR A 112 -19.17 -8.49 -8.03
N ASP A 113 -20.45 -8.74 -7.75
CA ASP A 113 -21.21 -9.90 -8.17
C ASP A 113 -21.88 -9.65 -9.53
N PRO A 114 -21.44 -10.31 -10.63
CA PRO A 114 -22.01 -10.12 -11.96
C PRO A 114 -23.49 -10.53 -12.04
N GLU A 115 -23.99 -11.33 -11.09
CA GLU A 115 -25.38 -11.81 -11.07
C GLU A 115 -26.35 -10.79 -10.42
N GLN A 116 -25.85 -9.71 -9.81
CA GLN A 116 -26.65 -8.64 -9.18
C GLN A 116 -26.75 -7.34 -10.00
N TRP A 117 -26.45 -7.35 -11.30
CA TRP A 117 -26.81 -6.25 -12.22
C TRP A 117 -28.31 -6.25 -12.57
N GLY A 118 -29.17 -6.40 -11.56
CA GLY A 118 -30.62 -6.18 -11.67
C GLY A 118 -30.98 -4.83 -11.06
N ASP A 119 -31.67 -4.01 -11.85
CA ASP A 119 -32.45 -2.82 -11.45
C ASP A 119 -31.77 -1.43 -11.45
N THR A 120 -30.45 -1.30 -11.57
CA THR A 120 -29.81 0.05 -11.59
C THR A 120 -29.71 0.72 -12.97
N GLU A 121 -29.86 -0.01 -14.08
CA GLU A 121 -29.84 0.59 -15.43
C GLU A 121 -31.06 1.50 -15.68
N ASP A 122 -32.21 1.20 -15.06
CA ASP A 122 -33.46 1.95 -15.27
C ASP A 122 -33.49 3.30 -14.53
N GLU A 123 -32.74 3.47 -13.43
CA GLU A 123 -32.65 4.76 -12.73
C GLU A 123 -31.71 5.74 -13.42
N ILE A 124 -30.61 5.25 -13.99
CA ILE A 124 -29.67 6.08 -14.77
C ILE A 124 -30.36 6.57 -16.06
N LEU A 125 -31.16 5.72 -16.70
CA LEU A 125 -31.90 6.08 -17.92
C LEU A 125 -33.03 7.11 -17.68
N LYS A 126 -33.59 7.16 -16.46
CA LYS A 126 -34.61 8.17 -16.08
C LYS A 126 -33.99 9.55 -15.88
N LEU A 127 -32.82 9.64 -15.25
CA LEU A 127 -32.14 10.93 -15.03
C LEU A 127 -31.71 11.62 -16.33
N VAL A 128 -31.35 10.85 -17.37
CA VAL A 128 -30.94 11.39 -18.68
C VAL A 128 -32.14 11.86 -19.52
N LYS A 129 -33.34 11.35 -19.26
CA LYS A 129 -34.56 11.76 -19.98
C LYS A 129 -35.20 13.03 -19.43
N ASP A 130 -34.94 13.39 -18.19
CA ASP A 130 -35.50 14.62 -17.58
C ASP A 130 -34.67 15.88 -17.91
N GLU A 131 -33.53 15.74 -18.61
CA GLU A 131 -32.68 16.85 -19.09
C GLU A 131 -32.74 17.09 -20.62
N LEU A 132 -33.69 16.49 -21.35
CA LEU A 132 -33.87 16.67 -22.81
C LEU A 132 -35.26 17.21 -23.19
#